data_AF-A0A941NAB9-F1
#
_entry.id   AF-A0A941NAB9-F1
#
_cell.length_a   1.000
_cell.length_b   1.000
_cell.length_c   1.000
_cell.angle_alpha   90.00
_cell.angle_beta   90.00
_cell.angle_gamma   90.00
#
_symmetry.space_group_name_H-M   'P 1'
#
loop_
_entity.id
_entity.type
_entity.pdbx_description
1 polymer ?
#
loop_
_entity_poly.entity_id
_entity_poly.type
_entity_poly.pdbx_seq_one_letter_code
_entity_poly.pdbx_strand_id
1 'polypeptide(L)'
;MMEPQHETYWDIVWNQFRRNRLAIWATRALVPLVSIAVLAPLICSNQPFIFFDGDQVLFPWLRALFVVDQPVDYLFNMALLGGPAWALTAWWQNRRWKQRGWSAGRRWWWLSAQYVAWTVGLAVIFWLPVLRPRNTYAMRVFTAEQFQSPATKRGIYPPVPFGTIEQDLVNASEKPPLFRKPEADWRESNDGSVHLLGTDNGGRDIFTRMVFGTRISITVGIMAVGLYLSIGCVVGAVAGYFGGVLDMLISRVIEVVLLFPAFFLILTLVGIFGSSVYIIMFVIGITGWPTVARLIRGEVLKQRAADYVSAAQALGFSNARI
;
A
#
# COMPACT_ATOMS: atom_id res chain seq x y z
N MET A 1 -45.31 14.78 -13.49
CA MET A 1 -44.57 14.82 -12.22
C MET A 1 -43.34 13.93 -12.41
N MET A 2 -42.15 14.50 -12.43
CA MET A 2 -40.90 13.72 -12.53
C MET A 2 -40.66 13.07 -11.17
N GLU A 3 -40.50 11.75 -11.12
CA GLU A 3 -40.07 11.06 -9.89
C GLU A 3 -38.80 11.71 -9.34
N PRO A 4 -38.69 11.95 -8.02
CA PRO A 4 -37.47 12.42 -7.42
C PRO A 4 -36.38 11.35 -7.66
N GLN A 5 -35.32 11.72 -8.37
CA GLN A 5 -34.16 10.85 -8.51
C GLN A 5 -33.59 10.61 -7.10
N HIS A 6 -33.69 9.38 -6.61
CA HIS A 6 -33.05 8.99 -5.35
C HIS A 6 -31.53 9.07 -5.54
N GLU A 7 -30.93 10.18 -5.11
CA GLU A 7 -29.47 10.27 -4.97
C GLU A 7 -29.03 9.25 -3.92
N THR A 8 -28.07 8.38 -4.28
CA THR A 8 -27.50 7.46 -3.30
C THR A 8 -26.56 8.22 -2.37
N TYR A 9 -26.37 7.73 -1.14
CA TYR A 9 -25.39 8.31 -0.20
C TYR A 9 -24.01 8.53 -0.85
N TRP A 10 -23.58 7.58 -1.69
CA TRP A 10 -22.32 7.68 -2.41
C TRP A 10 -22.30 8.80 -3.44
N ASP A 11 -23.42 9.11 -4.09
CA ASP A 11 -23.51 10.24 -5.01
C ASP A 11 -23.33 11.56 -4.25
N ILE A 12 -23.93 11.67 -3.06
CA ILE A 12 -23.77 12.83 -2.17
C ILE A 12 -22.29 12.99 -1.75
N VAL A 13 -21.68 11.91 -1.24
CA VAL A 13 -20.28 11.90 -0.81
C VAL A 13 -19.35 12.28 -1.96
N TRP A 14 -19.58 11.71 -3.14
CA TRP A 14 -18.76 11.97 -4.32
C TRP A 14 -18.92 13.40 -4.83
N ASN A 15 -20.13 13.95 -4.80
CA ASN A 15 -20.40 15.33 -5.17
C ASN A 15 -19.72 16.31 -4.21
N GLN A 16 -19.74 16.03 -2.90
CA GLN A 16 -19.01 16.83 -1.90
C GLN A 16 -17.50 16.72 -2.10
N PHE A 17 -16.98 15.51 -2.31
CA PHE A 17 -15.57 15.25 -2.56
C PHE A 17 -15.05 16.03 -3.77
N ARG A 18 -15.80 16.02 -4.88
CA ARG A 18 -15.41 16.72 -6.12
C ARG A 18 -15.37 18.24 -6.00
N ARG A 19 -16.13 18.82 -5.07
CA ARG A 19 -16.09 20.27 -4.82
C ARG A 19 -14.79 20.70 -4.14
N ASN A 20 -14.13 19.78 -3.42
CA ASN A 20 -12.86 20.07 -2.76
C ASN A 20 -11.68 19.88 -3.73
N ARG A 21 -11.12 21.00 -4.20
CA ARG A 21 -9.98 21.00 -5.14
C ARG A 21 -8.76 20.27 -4.57
N LEU A 22 -8.46 20.46 -3.28
CA LEU A 22 -7.32 19.80 -2.62
C LEU A 22 -7.49 18.29 -2.60
N ALA A 23 -8.71 17.82 -2.32
CA ALA A 23 -9.02 16.39 -2.31
C ALA A 23 -8.83 15.75 -3.70
N ILE A 24 -9.29 16.41 -4.76
CA ILE A 24 -9.06 15.94 -6.14
C ILE A 24 -7.55 15.90 -6.47
N TRP A 25 -6.80 16.94 -6.13
CA TRP A 25 -5.36 16.98 -6.37
C TRP A 25 -4.63 15.87 -5.60
N ALA A 26 -5.01 15.63 -4.35
CA ALA A 26 -4.47 14.53 -3.56
C ALA A 26 -4.75 13.17 -4.21
N THR A 27 -5.99 12.92 -4.69
CA THR A 27 -6.31 11.69 -5.43
C THR A 27 -5.47 11.55 -6.69
N ARG A 28 -5.32 12.63 -7.47
CA ARG A 28 -4.52 12.62 -8.69
C ARG A 28 -3.05 12.35 -8.42
N ALA A 29 -2.51 12.81 -7.28
CA ALA A 29 -1.14 12.52 -6.86
C ALA A 29 -0.98 11.08 -6.33
N LEU A 30 -2.02 10.51 -5.71
CA LEU A 30 -1.97 9.18 -5.13
C LEU A 30 -2.03 8.06 -6.19
N VAL A 31 -2.81 8.25 -7.27
CA VAL A 31 -2.92 7.27 -8.36
C VAL A 31 -1.56 6.86 -8.95
N PRO A 32 -0.66 7.77 -9.38
CA PRO A 32 0.64 7.38 -9.92
C PRO A 32 1.52 6.72 -8.86
N LEU A 33 1.46 7.13 -7.60
CA LEU A 33 2.23 6.49 -6.52
C LEU A 33 1.79 5.03 -6.31
N VAL A 34 0.48 4.77 -6.28
CA VAL A 34 -0.06 3.40 -6.19
C VAL A 34 0.33 2.57 -7.41
N SER A 35 0.25 3.16 -8.61
CA SER A 35 0.68 2.48 -9.84
C SER A 35 2.17 2.13 -9.79
N ILE A 36 3.04 3.03 -9.36
CA ILE A 36 4.48 2.77 -9.18
C ILE A 36 4.68 1.66 -8.15
N ALA A 37 3.95 1.68 -7.03
CA ALA A 37 4.06 0.65 -5.99
C ALA A 37 3.67 -0.74 -6.51
N VAL A 38 2.57 -0.86 -7.26
CA VAL A 38 2.15 -2.14 -7.86
C VAL A 38 3.13 -2.59 -8.94
N LEU A 39 3.55 -1.68 -9.82
CA LEU A 39 4.44 -1.98 -10.95
C LEU A 39 5.92 -2.05 -10.57
N ALA A 40 6.29 -1.79 -9.31
CA ALA A 40 7.67 -1.76 -8.84
C ALA A 40 8.54 -2.94 -9.33
N PRO A 41 8.08 -4.21 -9.31
CA PRO A 41 8.89 -5.34 -9.76
C PRO A 41 9.11 -5.37 -11.27
N LEU A 42 8.26 -4.70 -12.06
CA LEU A 42 8.44 -4.54 -13.50
C LEU A 42 9.44 -3.42 -13.84
N ILE A 43 9.59 -2.45 -12.94
CA ILE A 43 10.52 -1.32 -13.13
C ILE A 43 11.90 -1.71 -12.60
N CYS A 44 11.93 -2.25 -11.39
CA CYS A 44 13.14 -2.57 -10.65
C CYS A 44 13.14 -4.03 -10.19
N SER A 45 14.12 -4.82 -10.62
CA SER A 45 14.36 -6.16 -10.07
C SER A 45 15.74 -6.66 -10.44
N ASN A 46 16.45 -7.24 -9.47
CA ASN A 46 17.73 -7.92 -9.69
C ASN A 46 17.62 -9.27 -10.40
N GLN A 47 16.40 -9.77 -10.59
CA GLN A 47 16.11 -10.98 -11.35
C GLN A 47 15.66 -10.62 -12.77
N PRO A 48 16.16 -11.30 -13.81
CA PRO A 48 15.70 -11.09 -15.18
C PRO A 48 14.27 -11.62 -15.35
N PHE A 49 13.52 -10.99 -16.24
CA PHE A 49 12.20 -11.47 -16.65
C PHE A 49 12.28 -12.87 -17.24
N ILE A 50 13.24 -13.06 -18.15
CA ILE A 50 13.47 -14.31 -18.88
C ILE A 50 14.97 -14.56 -18.89
N PHE A 51 15.37 -15.80 -18.62
CA PHE A 51 16.75 -16.25 -18.70
C PHE A 51 16.86 -17.48 -19.60
N PHE A 52 17.80 -17.45 -20.53
CA PHE A 52 18.09 -18.55 -21.45
C PHE A 52 19.36 -19.28 -20.98
N ASP A 53 19.22 -20.56 -20.61
CA ASP A 53 20.31 -21.46 -20.24
C ASP A 53 20.37 -22.62 -21.24
N GLY A 54 21.20 -22.48 -22.28
CA GLY A 54 21.19 -23.40 -23.42
C GLY A 54 19.82 -23.43 -24.09
N ASP A 55 19.17 -24.60 -24.09
CA ASP A 55 17.83 -24.80 -24.65
C ASP A 55 16.68 -24.53 -23.64
N GLN A 56 17.00 -24.26 -22.36
CA GLN A 56 15.99 -24.02 -21.33
C GLN A 56 15.65 -22.53 -21.20
N VAL A 57 14.34 -22.24 -21.18
CA VAL A 57 13.80 -20.91 -20.89
C VAL A 57 13.30 -20.87 -19.45
N LEU A 58 13.92 -20.03 -18.63
CA LEU A 58 13.61 -19.85 -17.22
C LEU A 58 12.95 -18.50 -16.99
N PHE A 59 12.09 -18.43 -15.96
CA PHE A 59 11.41 -17.19 -15.54
C PHE A 59 11.74 -16.82 -14.08
N PRO A 60 12.97 -16.36 -13.78
CA PRO A 60 13.39 -16.06 -12.42
C PRO A 60 12.54 -14.99 -11.74
N TRP A 61 12.27 -13.89 -12.44
CA TRP A 61 11.43 -12.79 -11.96
C TRP A 61 10.06 -13.25 -11.46
N LEU A 62 9.37 -14.12 -12.22
CA LEU A 62 8.04 -14.61 -11.84
C LEU A 62 8.10 -15.38 -10.51
N ARG A 63 9.15 -16.19 -10.30
CA ARG A 63 9.34 -16.89 -9.02
C ARG A 63 9.71 -15.93 -7.89
N ALA A 64 10.48 -14.89 -8.19
CA ALA A 64 10.86 -13.87 -7.22
C ALA A 64 9.65 -13.10 -6.66
N LEU A 65 8.55 -12.96 -7.41
CA LEU A 65 7.33 -12.32 -6.91
C LEU A 65 6.71 -13.03 -5.68
N PHE A 66 7.00 -14.32 -5.48
CA PHE A 66 6.50 -15.12 -4.35
C PHE A 66 7.48 -15.20 -3.18
N VAL A 67 8.71 -14.70 -3.36
CA VAL A 67 9.76 -14.69 -2.34
C VAL A 67 10.15 -13.25 -2.08
N VAL A 68 9.54 -12.67 -1.04
CA VAL A 68 9.66 -11.25 -0.73
C VAL A 68 10.48 -11.00 0.54
N ASP A 69 11.18 -9.88 0.58
CA ASP A 69 11.93 -9.45 1.76
C ASP A 69 11.01 -8.86 2.84
N GLN A 70 10.00 -8.08 2.43
CA GLN A 70 9.01 -7.49 3.33
C GLN A 70 7.64 -8.11 3.08
N PRO A 71 6.87 -8.50 4.13
CA PRO A 71 5.56 -9.08 3.91
C PRO A 71 4.55 -8.12 3.27
N VAL A 72 4.79 -6.80 3.30
CA VAL A 72 3.96 -5.83 2.56
C VAL A 72 4.11 -5.97 1.04
N ASP A 73 5.30 -6.33 0.54
CA ASP A 73 5.58 -6.47 -0.90
C ASP A 73 4.72 -7.56 -1.53
N TYR A 74 4.39 -8.55 -0.71
CA TYR A 74 3.57 -9.67 -1.10
C TYR A 74 2.19 -9.25 -1.62
N LEU A 75 1.52 -8.33 -0.91
CA LEU A 75 0.22 -7.81 -1.33
C LEU A 75 0.31 -7.08 -2.68
N PHE A 76 1.35 -6.26 -2.88
CA PHE A 76 1.56 -5.54 -4.14
C PHE A 76 1.92 -6.48 -5.29
N ASN A 77 2.69 -7.54 -5.03
CA ASN A 77 3.02 -8.55 -6.04
C ASN A 77 1.77 -9.34 -6.47
N MET A 78 0.88 -9.67 -5.54
CA MET A 78 -0.40 -10.29 -5.87
C MET A 78 -1.34 -9.34 -6.60
N ALA A 79 -1.32 -8.05 -6.26
CA ALA A 79 -2.07 -7.02 -6.98
C ALA A 79 -1.60 -6.90 -8.43
N LEU A 80 -0.28 -6.98 -8.65
CA LEU A 80 0.34 -6.99 -9.96
C LEU A 80 -0.07 -8.23 -10.77
N LEU A 81 0.05 -9.43 -10.19
CA LEU A 81 -0.29 -10.70 -10.85
C LEU A 81 -1.78 -10.84 -11.14
N GLY A 82 -2.63 -10.42 -10.20
CA GLY A 82 -4.08 -10.47 -10.35
C GLY A 82 -4.65 -9.42 -11.31
N GLY A 83 -3.91 -8.33 -11.56
CA GLY A 83 -4.34 -7.18 -12.37
C GLY A 83 -4.82 -7.56 -13.77
N PRO A 84 -4.02 -8.23 -14.62
CA PRO A 84 -4.43 -8.60 -15.98
C PRO A 84 -5.67 -9.51 -16.03
N ALA A 85 -5.71 -10.55 -15.18
CA ALA A 85 -6.84 -11.47 -15.11
C ALA A 85 -8.11 -10.74 -14.65
N TRP A 86 -8.00 -9.89 -13.62
CA TRP A 86 -9.10 -9.04 -13.17
C TRP A 86 -9.56 -8.09 -14.29
N ALA A 87 -8.66 -7.41 -15.01
CA ALA A 87 -9.02 -6.47 -16.05
C ALA A 87 -9.87 -7.11 -17.17
N LEU A 88 -9.54 -8.34 -17.57
CA LEU A 88 -10.33 -9.11 -18.55
C LEU A 88 -11.74 -9.40 -18.02
N THR A 89 -11.85 -9.90 -16.79
CA THR A 89 -13.16 -10.19 -16.17
C THR A 89 -13.97 -8.93 -15.92
N ALA A 90 -13.32 -7.83 -15.54
CA ALA A 90 -13.93 -6.53 -15.29
C ALA A 90 -14.47 -5.92 -16.58
N TRP A 91 -13.72 -5.99 -17.69
CA TRP A 91 -14.15 -5.51 -18.99
C TRP A 91 -15.43 -6.21 -19.47
N TRP A 92 -15.47 -7.54 -19.33
CA TRP A 92 -16.63 -8.34 -19.70
C TRP A 92 -17.85 -8.06 -18.79
N GLN A 93 -17.66 -8.02 -17.46
CA GLN A 93 -18.73 -7.72 -16.50
C GLN A 93 -19.28 -6.30 -16.70
N ASN A 94 -18.41 -5.32 -16.91
CA ASN A 94 -18.79 -3.92 -17.11
C ASN A 94 -19.72 -3.75 -18.34
N ARG A 95 -19.44 -4.47 -19.44
CA ARG A 95 -20.33 -4.50 -20.62
C ARG A 95 -21.72 -5.03 -20.28
N ARG A 96 -21.80 -6.16 -19.54
CA ARG A 96 -23.08 -6.76 -19.11
C ARG A 96 -23.86 -5.86 -18.15
N TRP A 97 -23.20 -5.26 -17.18
CA TRP A 97 -23.86 -4.37 -16.22
C TRP A 97 -24.34 -3.07 -16.85
N LYS A 98 -23.63 -2.56 -17.85
CA LYS A 98 -24.08 -1.42 -18.65
C LYS A 98 -25.38 -1.76 -19.41
N GLN A 99 -25.49 -2.96 -19.97
CA GLN A 99 -26.72 -3.44 -20.61
C GLN A 99 -27.89 -3.62 -19.61
N ARG A 100 -27.59 -3.97 -18.35
CA ARG A 100 -28.57 -4.06 -17.26
C ARG A 100 -28.95 -2.72 -16.61
N GLY A 101 -28.47 -1.59 -17.14
CA GLY A 101 -28.81 -0.25 -16.63
C GLY A 101 -28.13 0.14 -15.31
N TRP A 102 -27.03 -0.50 -14.91
CA TRP A 102 -26.36 -0.15 -13.66
C TRP A 102 -25.66 1.23 -13.73
N SER A 103 -25.81 2.03 -12.67
CA SER A 103 -25.12 3.32 -12.53
C SER A 103 -23.60 3.16 -12.56
N ALA A 104 -22.89 4.20 -13.01
CA ALA A 104 -21.43 4.15 -13.11
C ALA A 104 -20.76 3.94 -11.74
N GLY A 105 -21.22 4.63 -10.70
CA GLY A 105 -20.67 4.50 -9.35
C GLY A 105 -20.79 3.08 -8.80
N ARG A 106 -21.98 2.47 -8.95
CA ARG A 106 -22.22 1.08 -8.52
C ARG A 106 -21.31 0.10 -9.25
N ARG A 107 -21.13 0.27 -10.56
CA ARG A 107 -20.22 -0.60 -11.35
C ARG A 107 -18.79 -0.49 -10.87
N TRP A 108 -18.26 0.73 -10.74
CA TRP A 108 -16.87 0.93 -10.29
C TRP A 108 -16.62 0.43 -8.88
N TRP A 109 -17.56 0.62 -7.96
CA TRP A 109 -17.45 0.08 -6.61
C TRP A 109 -17.31 -1.45 -6.61
N TRP A 110 -18.19 -2.15 -7.34
CA TRP A 110 -18.15 -3.62 -7.42
C TRP A 110 -16.89 -4.13 -8.14
N LEU A 111 -16.46 -3.48 -9.22
CA LEU A 111 -15.22 -3.83 -9.91
C LEU A 111 -14.00 -3.67 -8.99
N SER A 112 -13.92 -2.56 -8.25
CA SER A 112 -12.84 -2.32 -7.28
C SER A 112 -12.88 -3.31 -6.12
N ALA A 113 -14.07 -3.60 -5.57
CA ALA A 113 -14.24 -4.59 -4.52
C ALA A 113 -13.79 -5.99 -4.98
N GLN A 114 -14.12 -6.36 -6.22
CA GLN A 114 -13.65 -7.60 -6.82
C GLN A 114 -12.12 -7.63 -6.97
N TYR A 115 -11.49 -6.54 -7.39
CA TYR A 115 -10.02 -6.46 -7.50
C TYR A 115 -9.33 -6.67 -6.16
N VAL A 116 -9.83 -6.00 -5.12
CA VAL A 116 -9.31 -6.13 -3.75
C VAL A 116 -9.50 -7.56 -3.25
N ALA A 117 -10.69 -8.15 -3.43
CA ALA A 117 -10.96 -9.53 -3.03
C ALA A 117 -10.05 -10.53 -3.76
N TRP A 118 -9.82 -10.35 -5.06
CA TRP A 118 -8.89 -11.16 -5.84
C TRP A 118 -7.46 -11.04 -5.33
N THR A 119 -6.99 -9.82 -5.09
CA THR A 119 -5.65 -9.54 -4.60
C THR A 119 -5.41 -10.18 -3.23
N VAL A 120 -6.35 -10.00 -2.30
CA VAL A 120 -6.28 -10.60 -0.95
C VAL A 120 -6.39 -12.12 -1.03
N GLY A 121 -7.29 -12.66 -1.85
CA GLY A 121 -7.43 -14.10 -2.05
C GLY A 121 -6.15 -14.75 -2.56
N LEU A 122 -5.52 -14.16 -3.59
CA LEU A 122 -4.22 -14.62 -4.10
C LEU A 122 -3.14 -14.53 -3.02
N ALA A 123 -3.11 -13.42 -2.25
CA ALA A 123 -2.18 -13.29 -1.15
C ALA A 123 -2.37 -14.43 -0.13
N VAL A 124 -3.60 -14.66 0.35
CA VAL A 124 -3.87 -15.74 1.32
C VAL A 124 -3.49 -17.12 0.76
N ILE A 125 -3.82 -17.41 -0.50
CA ILE A 125 -3.50 -18.69 -1.14
C ILE A 125 -1.99 -18.93 -1.12
N PHE A 126 -1.21 -17.99 -1.66
CA PHE A 126 0.22 -18.16 -1.77
C PHE A 126 0.97 -17.87 -0.46
N TRP A 127 0.26 -17.44 0.61
CA TRP A 127 0.86 -17.28 1.94
C TRP A 127 1.28 -18.66 2.49
N LEU A 128 0.51 -19.69 2.13
CA LEU A 128 0.78 -21.09 2.45
C LEU A 128 2.10 -21.52 1.78
N PRO A 129 3.13 -21.92 2.57
CA PRO A 129 4.45 -22.29 2.03
C PRO A 129 4.40 -23.41 0.98
N VAL A 130 3.44 -24.33 1.10
CA VAL A 130 3.27 -25.48 0.19
C VAL A 130 2.92 -25.06 -1.23
N LEU A 131 2.21 -23.94 -1.39
CA LEU A 131 1.78 -23.42 -2.70
C LEU A 131 2.80 -22.45 -3.29
N ARG A 132 3.85 -22.07 -2.55
CA ARG A 132 4.86 -21.14 -3.03
C ARG A 132 5.87 -21.86 -3.94
N PRO A 133 6.07 -21.37 -5.18
CA PRO A 133 7.17 -21.87 -6.00
C PRO A 133 8.49 -21.57 -5.28
N ARG A 134 9.37 -22.57 -5.20
CA ARG A 134 10.72 -22.37 -4.67
C ARG A 134 11.49 -21.44 -5.60
N ASN A 135 12.07 -20.38 -5.03
CA ASN A 135 13.03 -19.54 -5.74
C ASN A 135 14.44 -20.06 -5.47
N THR A 136 15.06 -20.66 -6.49
CA THR A 136 16.41 -21.23 -6.42
C THR A 136 17.44 -20.36 -7.13
N TYR A 137 17.03 -19.22 -7.70
CA TYR A 137 17.90 -18.34 -8.48
C TYR A 137 18.68 -17.41 -7.56
N ALA A 138 20.01 -17.37 -7.72
CA ALA A 138 20.85 -16.47 -6.94
C ALA A 138 20.51 -15.00 -7.24
N MET A 139 20.72 -14.16 -6.22
CA MET A 139 20.76 -12.72 -6.41
C MET A 139 22.10 -12.36 -7.06
N ARG A 140 22.07 -11.50 -8.09
CA ARG A 140 23.22 -10.75 -8.60
C ARG A 140 24.30 -11.50 -9.40
N VAL A 141 24.69 -12.71 -9.02
CA VAL A 141 25.72 -13.49 -9.72
C VAL A 141 25.16 -14.87 -10.06
N PHE A 142 25.06 -15.15 -11.36
CA PHE A 142 24.72 -16.49 -11.83
C PHE A 142 25.97 -17.37 -11.76
N THR A 143 26.23 -17.93 -10.57
CA THR A 143 27.34 -18.86 -10.38
C THR A 143 27.22 -20.00 -11.40
N ALA A 144 28.33 -20.37 -12.04
CA ALA A 144 28.37 -21.42 -13.07
C ALA A 144 27.75 -22.76 -12.60
N GLU A 145 27.70 -22.99 -11.29
CA GLU A 145 27.09 -24.16 -10.65
C GLU A 145 25.56 -24.24 -10.76
N GLN A 146 24.86 -23.12 -11.04
CA GLN A 146 23.39 -23.09 -11.11
C GLN A 146 22.81 -23.38 -12.50
N PHE A 147 23.65 -23.34 -13.54
CA PHE A 147 23.21 -23.37 -14.94
C PHE A 147 23.98 -24.44 -15.70
N GLN A 148 23.24 -25.29 -16.41
CA GLN A 148 23.74 -26.58 -16.91
C GLN A 148 24.61 -26.44 -18.17
N SER A 149 24.56 -25.30 -18.88
CA SER A 149 25.24 -25.15 -20.17
C SER A 149 26.52 -24.28 -20.10
N PRO A 150 27.63 -24.72 -20.72
CA PRO A 150 28.80 -23.87 -21.01
C PRO A 150 28.54 -22.81 -22.09
N ALA A 151 27.35 -22.80 -22.70
CA ALA A 151 26.97 -21.97 -23.83
C ALA A 151 26.28 -20.64 -23.42
N THR A 152 26.16 -19.74 -24.38
CA THR A 152 25.66 -18.36 -24.30
C THR A 152 24.53 -18.15 -23.29
N LYS A 153 24.86 -17.53 -22.15
CA LYS A 153 23.89 -17.06 -21.16
C LYS A 153 23.30 -15.72 -21.65
N ARG A 154 21.98 -15.62 -21.70
CA ARG A 154 21.29 -14.36 -22.06
C ARG A 154 20.09 -14.14 -21.14
N GLY A 155 20.04 -12.98 -20.49
CA GLY A 155 18.91 -12.53 -19.68
C GLY A 155 18.24 -11.30 -20.28
N ILE A 156 16.92 -11.21 -20.18
CA ILE A 156 16.16 -9.98 -20.43
C ILE A 156 15.79 -9.40 -19.07
N TYR A 157 16.34 -8.23 -18.76
CA TYR A 157 16.17 -7.60 -17.45
C TYR A 157 15.11 -6.48 -17.44
N PRO A 158 14.58 -6.14 -16.26
CA PRO A 158 13.87 -4.89 -16.04
C PRO A 158 14.73 -3.67 -16.41
N PRO A 159 14.11 -2.49 -16.64
CA PRO A 159 14.82 -1.26 -16.93
C PRO A 159 15.88 -0.89 -15.89
N VAL A 160 15.60 -1.15 -14.62
CA VAL A 160 16.55 -0.96 -13.51
C VAL A 160 16.83 -2.31 -12.86
N PRO A 161 17.93 -2.99 -13.19
CA PRO A 161 18.15 -4.37 -12.77
C PRO A 161 18.80 -4.48 -11.40
N PHE A 162 18.31 -3.73 -10.41
CA PHE A 162 18.82 -3.76 -9.04
C PHE A 162 17.74 -4.21 -8.05
N GLY A 163 18.16 -4.83 -6.96
CA GLY A 163 17.33 -5.25 -5.83
C GLY A 163 17.33 -4.22 -4.69
N THR A 164 16.37 -4.33 -3.79
CA THR A 164 16.20 -3.41 -2.64
C THR A 164 17.28 -3.58 -1.57
N ILE A 165 17.75 -4.81 -1.36
CA ILE A 165 18.76 -5.19 -0.37
C ILE A 165 20.14 -5.42 -0.99
N GLU A 166 20.24 -5.33 -2.32
CA GLU A 166 21.47 -5.56 -3.06
C GLU A 166 22.50 -4.46 -2.77
N GLN A 167 23.73 -4.85 -2.44
CA GLN A 167 24.77 -3.92 -2.00
C GLN A 167 25.97 -3.92 -2.94
N ASP A 168 26.14 -2.86 -3.71
CA ASP A 168 27.29 -2.70 -4.57
C ASP A 168 28.45 -1.98 -3.90
N LEU A 169 29.32 -2.77 -3.28
CA LEU A 169 30.49 -2.31 -2.51
C LEU A 169 31.79 -2.23 -3.34
N VAL A 170 31.74 -2.59 -4.63
CA VAL A 170 32.92 -2.55 -5.50
C VAL A 170 33.27 -1.08 -5.81
N ASN A 171 34.56 -0.74 -5.73
CA ASN A 171 35.15 0.61 -5.85
C ASN A 171 34.78 1.58 -4.73
N ALA A 172 33.48 1.77 -4.48
CA ALA A 172 32.96 2.62 -3.42
C ALA A 172 31.53 2.21 -3.07
N SER A 173 31.15 2.37 -1.80
CA SER A 173 29.76 2.21 -1.38
C SER A 173 28.88 3.34 -1.91
N GLU A 174 29.37 4.58 -1.89
CA GLU A 174 28.63 5.75 -2.37
C GLU A 174 29.06 6.08 -3.81
N LYS A 175 28.12 5.96 -4.74
CA LYS A 175 28.34 6.21 -6.17
C LYS A 175 27.50 7.39 -6.62
N PRO A 176 28.02 8.26 -7.50
CA PRO A 176 27.27 9.39 -8.01
C PRO A 176 26.09 8.92 -8.89
N PRO A 177 25.10 9.80 -9.13
CA PRO A 177 24.05 9.55 -10.12
C PRO A 177 24.63 9.21 -11.49
N LEU A 178 23.95 8.31 -12.20
CA LEU A 178 24.35 7.78 -13.50
C LEU A 178 25.68 7.01 -13.52
N PHE A 179 26.16 6.56 -12.35
CA PHE A 179 27.35 5.72 -12.27
C PHE A 179 27.14 4.38 -12.98
N ARG A 180 28.16 3.96 -13.74
CA ARG A 180 28.22 2.67 -14.44
C ARG A 180 29.57 2.02 -14.16
N LYS A 181 29.58 0.71 -13.89
CA LYS A 181 30.84 -0.01 -13.73
C LYS A 181 31.58 -0.12 -15.08
N PRO A 182 32.87 0.23 -15.17
CA PRO A 182 33.63 0.20 -16.42
C PRO A 182 33.90 -1.21 -16.98
N GLU A 183 34.03 -2.23 -16.13
CA GLU A 183 34.55 -3.56 -16.49
C GLU A 183 33.50 -4.69 -16.43
N ALA A 184 32.22 -4.37 -16.24
CA ALA A 184 31.19 -5.38 -16.02
C ALA A 184 30.60 -5.89 -17.36
N ASP A 185 30.76 -7.19 -17.63
CA ASP A 185 30.02 -7.86 -18.70
C ASP A 185 28.58 -8.13 -18.24
N TRP A 186 27.61 -7.49 -18.90
CA TRP A 186 26.18 -7.66 -18.65
C TRP A 186 25.70 -9.12 -18.88
N ARG A 187 26.52 -9.95 -19.53
CA ARG A 187 26.25 -11.39 -19.73
C ARG A 187 26.47 -12.23 -18.48
N GLU A 188 27.29 -11.76 -17.54
CA GLU A 188 27.65 -12.51 -16.33
C GLU A 188 26.95 -12.00 -15.07
N SER A 189 26.58 -10.71 -15.05
CA SER A 189 25.82 -10.09 -13.95
C SER A 189 25.10 -8.81 -14.39
N ASN A 190 24.15 -8.36 -13.57
CA ASN A 190 23.51 -7.05 -13.68
C ASN A 190 24.45 -5.86 -13.43
N ASP A 191 25.73 -6.10 -13.11
CA ASP A 191 26.71 -5.10 -12.69
C ASP A 191 27.07 -4.05 -13.77
N GLY A 192 26.79 -4.31 -15.05
CA GLY A 192 27.02 -3.37 -16.16
C GLY A 192 25.96 -2.26 -16.29
N SER A 193 24.94 -2.28 -15.43
CA SER A 193 23.82 -1.34 -15.47
C SER A 193 24.11 -0.04 -14.72
N VAL A 194 23.33 0.99 -15.05
CA VAL A 194 23.53 2.35 -14.55
C VAL A 194 22.73 2.57 -13.27
N HIS A 195 23.40 2.99 -12.19
CA HIS A 195 22.74 3.49 -10.99
C HIS A 195 22.15 4.88 -11.26
N LEU A 196 20.87 4.96 -11.62
CA LEU A 196 20.23 6.20 -12.09
C LEU A 196 20.42 7.38 -11.13
N LEU A 197 20.29 7.13 -9.83
CA LEU A 197 20.42 8.13 -8.77
C LEU A 197 21.60 7.88 -7.83
N GLY A 198 22.49 6.97 -8.19
CA GLY A 198 23.62 6.57 -7.36
C GLY A 198 23.23 5.56 -6.27
N THR A 199 24.14 5.37 -5.34
CA THR A 199 24.00 4.42 -4.23
C THR A 199 24.12 5.10 -2.88
N ASP A 200 23.48 4.51 -1.86
CA ASP A 200 23.61 4.96 -0.48
C ASP A 200 24.93 4.51 0.17
N ASN A 201 25.16 4.90 1.43
CA ASN A 201 26.35 4.56 2.20
C ASN A 201 26.58 3.04 2.34
N GLY A 202 25.56 2.22 2.09
CA GLY A 202 25.61 0.77 2.11
C GLY A 202 25.70 0.12 0.72
N GLY A 203 25.95 0.89 -0.35
CA GLY A 203 26.06 0.38 -1.71
C GLY A 203 24.73 0.09 -2.40
N ARG A 204 23.58 0.44 -1.81
CA ARG A 204 22.27 0.07 -2.37
C ARG A 204 21.78 1.11 -3.36
N ASP A 205 21.18 0.67 -4.45
CA ASP A 205 20.64 1.56 -5.50
C ASP A 205 19.51 2.44 -4.96
N ILE A 206 19.72 3.76 -4.97
CA ILE A 206 18.78 4.73 -4.38
C ILE A 206 17.45 4.73 -5.14
N PHE A 207 17.48 4.66 -6.47
CA PHE A 207 16.28 4.69 -7.30
C PHE A 207 15.36 3.50 -6.99
N THR A 208 15.90 2.29 -6.94
CA THR A 208 15.19 1.07 -6.58
C THR A 208 14.60 1.16 -5.18
N ARG A 209 15.38 1.66 -4.20
CA ARG A 209 14.89 1.85 -2.83
C ARG A 209 13.76 2.86 -2.75
N MET A 210 13.76 3.91 -3.57
CA MET A 210 12.64 4.85 -3.63
C MET A 210 11.39 4.24 -4.26
N VAL A 211 11.53 3.51 -5.38
CA VAL A 211 10.41 2.84 -6.05
C VAL A 211 9.74 1.85 -5.10
N PHE A 212 10.49 0.95 -4.45
CA PHE A 212 9.92 0.05 -3.44
C PHE A 212 9.50 0.77 -2.15
N GLY A 213 10.14 1.88 -1.81
CA GLY A 213 9.75 2.75 -0.70
C GLY A 213 8.32 3.29 -0.83
N THR A 214 7.82 3.48 -2.05
CA THR A 214 6.41 3.86 -2.29
C THR A 214 5.42 2.85 -1.70
N ARG A 215 5.73 1.55 -1.76
CA ARG A 215 4.89 0.48 -1.18
C ARG A 215 4.76 0.61 0.32
N ILE A 216 5.90 0.85 0.99
CA ILE A 216 5.95 1.05 2.44
C ILE A 216 5.15 2.29 2.79
N SER A 217 5.42 3.43 2.14
CA SER A 217 4.74 4.71 2.43
C SER A 217 3.22 4.63 2.25
N ILE A 218 2.73 3.98 1.19
CA ILE A 218 1.29 3.80 0.96
C ILE A 218 0.69 2.87 2.03
N THR A 219 1.38 1.78 2.38
CA THR A 219 0.88 0.86 3.41
C THR A 219 0.82 1.52 4.77
N VAL A 220 1.85 2.26 5.17
CA VAL A 220 1.85 3.06 6.41
C VAL A 220 0.69 4.07 6.38
N GLY A 221 0.55 4.80 5.27
CA GLY A 221 -0.50 5.79 5.09
C GLY A 221 -1.91 5.22 5.17
N ILE A 222 -2.15 3.98 4.72
CA ILE A 222 -3.47 3.35 4.83
C ILE A 222 -3.69 2.74 6.22
N MET A 223 -2.72 1.98 6.72
CA MET A 223 -2.88 1.19 7.94
C MET A 223 -2.88 2.07 9.20
N ALA A 224 -1.91 2.98 9.32
CA ALA A 224 -1.81 3.83 10.50
C ALA A 224 -2.98 4.83 10.56
N VAL A 225 -3.32 5.45 9.41
CA VAL A 225 -4.45 6.38 9.30
C VAL A 225 -5.78 5.68 9.52
N GLY A 226 -5.99 4.53 8.90
CA GLY A 226 -7.19 3.72 9.12
C GLY A 226 -7.36 3.36 10.60
N LEU A 227 -6.28 2.97 11.28
CA LEU A 227 -6.31 2.63 12.70
C LEU A 227 -6.67 3.85 13.57
N TYR A 228 -5.96 4.97 13.42
CA TYR A 228 -6.23 6.14 14.27
C TYR A 228 -7.57 6.80 13.95
N LEU A 229 -8.04 6.75 12.69
CA LEU A 229 -9.38 7.22 12.33
C LEU A 229 -10.45 6.34 12.98
N SER A 230 -10.27 5.02 12.97
CA SER A 230 -11.21 4.08 13.60
C SER A 230 -11.32 4.34 15.11
N ILE A 231 -10.18 4.42 15.80
CA ILE A 231 -10.13 4.72 17.24
C ILE A 231 -10.72 6.11 17.50
N GLY A 232 -10.27 7.12 16.75
CA GLY A 232 -10.70 8.51 16.94
C GLY A 232 -12.19 8.70 16.69
N CYS A 233 -12.75 8.09 15.65
CA CYS A 233 -14.18 8.14 15.37
C CYS A 233 -15.01 7.49 16.49
N VAL A 234 -14.63 6.29 16.94
CA VAL A 234 -15.36 5.58 18.00
C VAL A 234 -15.27 6.36 19.31
N VAL A 235 -14.07 6.74 19.75
CA VAL A 235 -13.87 7.44 21.02
C VAL A 235 -14.50 8.83 21.00
N GLY A 236 -14.35 9.56 19.90
CA GLY A 236 -14.95 10.88 19.71
C GLY A 236 -16.48 10.83 19.67
N ALA A 237 -17.06 9.84 18.99
CA ALA A 237 -18.50 9.65 18.94
C ALA A 237 -19.08 9.28 20.30
N VAL A 238 -18.43 8.37 21.05
CA VAL A 238 -18.83 8.02 22.42
C VAL A 238 -18.77 9.25 23.33
N ALA A 239 -17.68 10.02 23.27
CA ALA A 239 -17.55 11.24 24.08
C ALA A 239 -18.64 12.28 23.75
N GLY A 240 -18.87 12.56 22.46
CA GLY A 240 -19.86 13.54 22.03
C GLY A 240 -21.31 13.10 22.26
N TYR A 241 -21.61 11.81 22.08
CA TYR A 241 -22.97 11.28 22.21
C TYR A 241 -23.43 11.23 23.66
N PHE A 242 -22.62 10.67 24.56
CA PHE A 242 -23.01 10.52 25.97
C PHE A 242 -22.82 11.82 26.75
N GLY A 243 -21.75 12.58 26.50
CA GLY A 243 -21.47 13.81 27.26
C GLY A 243 -21.12 13.54 28.74
N GLY A 244 -21.22 14.58 29.57
CA GLY A 244 -21.10 14.47 31.03
C GLY A 244 -19.76 13.94 31.52
N VAL A 245 -19.79 13.00 32.48
CA VAL A 245 -18.57 12.44 33.10
C VAL A 245 -17.75 11.62 32.11
N LEU A 246 -18.40 10.86 31.21
CA LEU A 246 -17.69 10.04 30.22
C LEU A 246 -16.89 10.91 29.26
N ASP A 247 -17.51 11.99 28.78
CA ASP A 247 -16.84 12.99 27.96
C ASP A 247 -15.68 13.66 28.69
N MET A 248 -15.88 14.01 29.97
CA MET A 248 -14.82 14.58 30.80
C MET A 248 -13.62 13.64 30.91
N LEU A 249 -13.84 12.35 31.24
CA LEU A 249 -12.77 11.36 31.37
C LEU A 249 -12.01 11.16 30.05
N ILE A 250 -12.73 10.97 28.94
CA ILE A 250 -12.12 10.81 27.61
C ILE A 250 -11.31 12.06 27.24
N SER A 251 -11.84 13.25 27.51
CA SER A 251 -11.15 14.51 27.25
C SER A 251 -9.84 14.63 28.04
N ARG A 252 -9.81 14.18 29.30
CA ARG A 252 -8.56 14.17 30.10
C ARG A 252 -7.54 13.21 29.54
N VAL A 253 -7.94 12.02 29.09
CA VAL A 253 -7.02 11.09 28.41
C VAL A 253 -6.44 11.73 27.14
N ILE A 254 -7.29 12.34 26.31
CA ILE A 254 -6.86 13.06 25.09
C ILE A 254 -5.85 14.15 25.43
N GLU A 255 -6.13 14.98 26.45
CA GLU A 255 -5.23 16.04 26.89
C GLU A 255 -3.88 15.47 27.33
N VAL A 256 -3.85 14.43 28.17
CA VAL A 256 -2.62 13.79 28.64
C VAL A 256 -1.77 13.28 27.48
N VAL A 257 -2.37 12.60 26.50
CA VAL A 257 -1.63 12.10 25.33
C VAL A 257 -1.04 13.25 24.51
N LEU A 258 -1.79 14.34 24.34
CA LEU A 258 -1.35 15.50 23.56
C LEU A 258 -0.31 16.37 24.28
N LEU A 259 -0.08 16.19 25.57
CA LEU A 259 1.04 16.83 26.29
C LEU A 259 2.39 16.32 25.79
N PHE A 260 2.46 15.06 25.33
CA PHE A 260 3.68 14.49 24.80
C PHE A 260 3.89 14.92 23.35
N PRO A 261 5.08 15.42 22.97
CA PRO A 261 5.35 15.68 21.56
C PRO A 261 5.32 14.37 20.77
N ALA A 262 4.44 14.30 19.77
CA ALA A 262 4.14 13.05 19.04
C ALA A 262 5.39 12.37 18.48
N PHE A 263 6.35 13.15 17.95
CA PHE A 263 7.60 12.62 17.43
C PHE A 263 8.42 11.87 18.50
N PHE A 264 8.60 12.46 19.69
CA PHE A 264 9.33 11.83 20.78
C PHE A 264 8.59 10.61 21.33
N LEU A 265 7.26 10.68 21.42
CA LEU A 265 6.44 9.54 21.85
C LEU A 265 6.60 8.36 20.88
N ILE A 266 6.51 8.60 19.57
CA ILE A 266 6.68 7.59 18.53
C ILE A 266 8.09 6.99 18.59
N LEU A 267 9.13 7.83 18.64
CA LEU A 267 10.52 7.35 18.71
C LEU A 267 10.78 6.51 19.96
N THR A 268 10.26 6.92 21.12
CA THR A 268 10.42 6.19 22.37
C THR A 268 9.76 4.82 22.29
N LEU A 269 8.52 4.77 21.80
CA LEU A 269 7.80 3.51 21.66
C LEU A 269 8.49 2.58 20.64
N VAL A 270 8.94 3.10 19.49
CA VAL A 270 9.69 2.30 18.51
C VAL A 270 11.02 1.83 19.08
N GLY A 271 11.71 2.65 19.89
CA GLY A 271 12.94 2.25 20.57
C GLY A 271 12.74 1.11 21.58
N ILE A 272 11.59 1.08 22.26
CA ILE A 272 11.24 0.03 23.22
C ILE A 272 10.80 -1.26 22.53
N PHE A 273 9.90 -1.15 21.53
CA PHE A 273 9.28 -2.31 20.89
C PHE A 273 10.12 -2.89 19.74
N GLY A 274 11.08 -2.14 19.21
CA GLY A 274 11.97 -2.54 18.12
C GLY A 274 11.63 -1.90 16.77
N SER A 275 12.62 -1.96 15.85
CA SER A 275 12.60 -1.26 14.57
C SER A 275 11.90 -2.03 13.45
N SER A 276 10.65 -2.45 13.66
CA SER A 276 9.82 -3.08 12.62
C SER A 276 8.89 -2.07 11.98
N VAL A 277 8.74 -2.11 10.65
CA VAL A 277 7.80 -1.24 9.92
C VAL A 277 6.38 -1.41 10.48
N TYR A 278 5.98 -2.64 10.85
CA TYR A 278 4.66 -2.91 11.44
C TYR A 278 4.47 -2.27 12.81
N ILE A 279 5.54 -2.25 13.63
CA ILE A 279 5.53 -1.58 14.93
C ILE A 279 5.40 -0.07 14.72
N ILE A 280 6.14 0.51 13.78
CA ILE A 280 6.04 1.94 13.44
C ILE A 280 4.61 2.28 13.01
N MET A 281 4.00 1.49 12.12
CA MET A 281 2.61 1.69 11.69
C MET A 281 1.63 1.64 12.86
N PHE A 282 1.77 0.63 13.73
CA PHE A 282 0.92 0.44 14.89
C PHE A 282 1.05 1.62 15.87
N VAL A 283 2.29 1.99 16.21
CA VAL A 283 2.61 3.12 17.10
C VAL A 283 1.99 4.41 16.57
N ILE A 284 2.20 4.75 15.30
CA ILE A 284 1.59 5.94 14.68
C ILE A 284 0.06 5.89 14.81
N GLY A 285 -0.55 4.73 14.56
CA GLY A 285 -2.00 4.55 14.67
C GLY A 285 -2.55 4.69 16.10
N ILE A 286 -1.87 4.17 17.11
CA ILE A 286 -2.31 4.29 18.51
C ILE A 286 -1.97 5.64 19.15
N THR A 287 -1.06 6.43 18.56
CA THR A 287 -0.74 7.78 19.05
C THR A 287 -1.51 8.88 18.31
N GLY A 288 -1.95 8.64 17.06
CA GLY A 288 -2.56 9.66 16.20
C GLY A 288 -4.05 9.95 16.44
N TRP A 289 -4.75 9.10 17.19
CA TRP A 289 -6.20 9.19 17.37
C TRP A 289 -6.72 10.41 18.15
N PRO A 290 -5.99 11.05 19.10
CA PRO A 290 -6.58 12.09 19.96
C PRO A 290 -7.10 13.31 19.19
N THR A 291 -6.38 13.74 18.14
CA THR A 291 -6.79 14.88 17.30
C THR A 291 -8.09 14.57 16.55
N VAL A 292 -8.21 13.36 16.00
CA VAL A 292 -9.43 12.91 15.32
C VAL A 292 -10.58 12.78 16.31
N ALA A 293 -10.35 12.18 17.49
CA ALA A 293 -11.37 12.07 18.53
C ALA A 293 -11.94 13.42 18.94
N ARG A 294 -11.08 14.44 19.09
CA ARG A 294 -11.52 15.81 19.42
C ARG A 294 -12.39 16.41 18.31
N LEU A 295 -12.02 16.22 17.04
CA LEU A 295 -12.78 16.71 15.90
C LEU A 295 -14.15 16.02 15.79
N ILE A 296 -14.17 14.68 15.88
CA ILE A 296 -15.40 13.89 15.80
C ILE A 296 -16.31 14.19 16.99
N ARG A 297 -15.76 14.32 18.21
CA ARG A 297 -16.51 14.73 19.39
C ARG A 297 -17.25 16.05 19.16
N GLY A 298 -16.57 17.05 18.60
CA GLY A 298 -17.18 18.35 18.29
C GLY A 298 -18.34 18.24 17.30
N GLU A 299 -18.18 17.44 16.24
CA GLU A 299 -19.24 17.22 15.26
C GLU A 299 -20.40 16.41 15.85
N VAL A 300 -20.13 15.37 16.65
CA VAL A 300 -21.20 14.57 17.28
C VAL A 300 -21.97 15.39 18.31
N LEU A 301 -21.32 16.26 19.09
CA LEU A 301 -22.02 17.19 19.98
C LEU A 301 -22.97 18.11 19.22
N LYS A 302 -22.54 18.62 18.06
CA LYS A 302 -23.38 19.44 17.18
C LYS A 302 -24.56 18.63 16.62
N GLN A 303 -24.32 17.42 16.13
CA GLN A 303 -25.37 16.57 15.55
C GLN A 303 -26.36 16.06 16.61
N ARG A 304 -25.89 15.78 17.82
CA ARG A 304 -26.74 15.38 18.97
C ARG A 304 -27.83 16.41 19.29
N ALA A 305 -27.57 17.70 19.04
CA ALA A 305 -28.53 18.77 19.26
C ALA A 305 -29.55 18.94 18.12
N ALA A 306 -29.48 18.16 17.04
CA ALA A 306 -30.36 18.29 15.89
C ALA A 306 -31.71 17.59 16.10
N ASP A 307 -32.77 18.15 15.51
CA ASP A 307 -34.16 17.69 15.70
C ASP A 307 -34.39 16.22 15.32
N TYR A 308 -33.65 15.70 14.32
CA TYR A 308 -33.78 14.31 13.90
C TYR A 308 -33.28 13.32 14.98
N VAL A 309 -32.31 13.71 15.80
CA VAL A 309 -31.83 12.91 16.94
C VAL A 309 -32.87 12.91 18.05
N SER A 310 -33.42 14.08 18.38
CA SER A 310 -34.51 14.22 19.37
C SER A 310 -35.74 13.41 18.95
N ALA A 311 -36.12 13.46 17.67
CA ALA A 311 -37.22 12.65 17.13
C ALA A 311 -36.93 11.14 17.24
N ALA A 312 -35.70 10.71 16.92
CA ALA A 312 -35.28 9.32 17.05
C ALA A 312 -35.36 8.80 18.50
N GLN A 313 -34.96 9.64 19.47
CA GLN A 313 -35.07 9.35 20.90
C GLN A 313 -36.53 9.28 21.36
N ALA A 314 -37.38 10.22 20.90
CA ALA A 314 -38.81 10.21 21.21
C ALA A 314 -39.55 8.98 20.67
N LEU A 315 -39.07 8.42 19.54
CA LEU A 315 -39.55 7.16 18.98
C LEU A 315 -39.01 5.90 19.70
N GLY A 316 -38.17 6.07 20.74
CA GLY A 316 -37.66 4.98 21.55
C GLY A 316 -36.53 4.18 20.90
N PHE A 317 -35.82 4.73 19.91
CA PHE A 317 -34.65 4.04 19.36
C PHE A 317 -33.52 3.92 20.39
N SER A 318 -32.85 2.77 20.40
CA SER A 318 -31.71 2.52 21.29
C SER A 318 -30.52 3.41 20.95
N ASN A 319 -29.70 3.76 21.95
CA ASN A 319 -28.46 4.52 21.78
C ASN A 319 -27.47 3.93 20.78
N ALA A 320 -27.48 2.61 20.54
CA ALA A 320 -26.61 1.98 19.55
C ALA A 320 -27.13 2.11 18.10
N ARG A 321 -28.43 2.44 17.95
CA ARG A 321 -29.10 2.63 16.67
C ARG A 321 -29.09 4.10 16.23
N ILE A 322 -29.08 5.01 17.20
CA ILE A 322 -28.92 6.46 17.01
C ILE A 322 -27.43 6.74 16.75
#